data_AF-A0A174PCK9-F1
#
_entry.id   AF-A0A174PCK9-F1
#
_cell.length_a   1.000
_cell.length_b   1.000
_cell.length_c   1.000
_cell.angle_alpha   90.00
_cell.angle_beta   90.00
_cell.angle_gamma   90.00
#
_symmetry.space_group_name_H-M   'P 1'
#
loop_
_entity.id
_entity.type
_entity.pdbx_description
1 polymer ?
#
loop_
_entity_poly.entity_id
_entity_poly.type
_entity_poly.pdbx_seq_one_letter_code
_entity_poly.pdbx_strand_id
1 'polypeptide(L)'
;MKKIYPKKWLELHPYKQTNSVDQYYVGIANEIHKRLYSSTIADAFEEEENIRYTSLCLAAWFEDVISQTGIWQAFTAECRKRYGAYLPFYPIKGDYFPDEINLEDIRFLLWHHIQYLCRGISAINPENPGIEQTAQEIYGLLAEEYETAPENERMQEFLYHSAMGEEDFFRYREILDWFHYQCYFNIENVAQCRDEAERLLDDEKITPEMAETLIYATRTSLTFKGRRNLLSLTSPEWLALIGKAHPEHQLWGKVKARENSCYLLEKEDDEFLYVKDLCSEDEGEFKITKKSLNLSAIRSREVGKSTLICELIYFGNTWWQCGILLGSKNAFQLKSLEYGTVDSVNGAGIDMLHLLLLQQSHYTDGCTEILADGNNHHIHTVQRQHGQGLLVRSVDDKGCGNLFLQTIHPADAHVRTYHFVPQCRKLFCQHVTIIP
;
A
#
# COMPACT_ATOMS: atom_id res chain seq x y z
N MET A 1 -15.24 -14.74 -23.18
CA MET A 1 -15.08 -15.46 -21.90
C MET A 1 -14.02 -16.56 -21.99
N LYS A 2 -12.76 -16.23 -21.68
CA LYS A 2 -11.63 -17.17 -21.53
C LYS A 2 -11.66 -17.87 -20.15
N LYS A 3 -11.41 -19.18 -20.10
CA LYS A 3 -11.37 -19.90 -18.81
C LYS A 3 -10.23 -19.39 -17.92
N ILE A 4 -10.48 -19.31 -16.61
CA ILE A 4 -9.46 -19.08 -15.59
C ILE A 4 -8.79 -20.44 -15.28
N TYR A 5 -7.46 -20.47 -15.34
CA TYR A 5 -6.65 -21.68 -15.11
C TYR A 5 -5.88 -21.56 -13.79
N PRO A 6 -5.52 -22.68 -13.12
CA PRO A 6 -4.85 -22.64 -11.82
C PRO A 6 -3.54 -21.83 -11.78
N LYS A 7 -2.81 -21.72 -12.90
CA LYS A 7 -1.64 -20.84 -12.98
C LYS A 7 -1.96 -19.38 -12.61
N LYS A 8 -3.12 -18.87 -13.04
CA LYS A 8 -3.58 -17.50 -12.76
C LYS A 8 -4.07 -17.32 -11.32
N TRP A 9 -4.65 -18.36 -10.74
CA TRP A 9 -4.99 -18.40 -9.31
C TRP A 9 -3.74 -18.31 -8.42
N LEU A 10 -2.69 -19.06 -8.77
CA LEU A 10 -1.41 -19.03 -8.05
C LEU A 10 -0.58 -17.74 -8.23
N GLU A 11 -1.03 -16.79 -9.05
CA GLU A 11 -0.46 -15.43 -9.08
C GLU A 11 -0.84 -14.64 -7.82
N LEU A 12 -1.97 -14.98 -7.16
CA LEU A 12 -2.40 -14.37 -5.88
C LEU A 12 -1.83 -15.09 -4.63
N HIS A 13 -1.10 -16.20 -4.80
CA HIS A 13 -0.75 -17.11 -3.71
C HIS A 13 0.75 -17.15 -3.43
N PRO A 14 1.18 -17.36 -2.17
CA PRO A 14 2.60 -17.43 -1.82
C PRO A 14 3.24 -18.71 -2.37
N TYR A 15 2.50 -19.82 -2.36
CA TYR A 15 2.94 -21.12 -2.87
C TYR A 15 2.70 -21.27 -4.39
N LYS A 16 3.41 -22.22 -5.02
CA LYS A 16 3.42 -22.41 -6.50
C LYS A 16 2.97 -23.80 -6.99
N GLN A 17 2.56 -24.70 -6.09
CA GLN A 17 2.00 -26.01 -6.43
C GLN A 17 0.49 -26.04 -6.14
N THR A 18 -0.29 -26.56 -7.08
CA THR A 18 -1.75 -26.68 -6.94
C THR A 18 -2.15 -27.94 -6.19
N ASN A 19 -3.17 -27.87 -5.32
CA ASN A 19 -3.86 -29.03 -4.73
C ASN A 19 -5.36 -29.05 -5.14
N SER A 20 -6.19 -29.78 -4.40
CA SER A 20 -7.66 -29.83 -4.59
C SER A 20 -8.37 -28.54 -4.16
N VAL A 21 -7.87 -27.85 -3.12
CA VAL A 21 -8.41 -26.56 -2.63
C VAL A 21 -8.25 -25.49 -3.71
N ASP A 22 -7.07 -25.37 -4.32
CA ASP A 22 -6.87 -24.44 -5.45
C ASP A 22 -7.79 -24.76 -6.63
N GLN A 23 -8.04 -26.04 -6.92
CA GLN A 23 -8.93 -26.45 -8.01
C GLN A 23 -10.39 -26.10 -7.73
N TYR A 24 -10.80 -26.17 -6.46
CA TYR A 24 -12.12 -25.73 -6.00
C TYR A 24 -12.30 -24.22 -6.18
N TYR A 25 -11.41 -23.38 -5.64
CA TYR A 25 -11.53 -21.93 -5.78
C TYR A 25 -11.31 -21.43 -7.22
N VAL A 26 -10.53 -22.13 -8.05
CA VAL A 26 -10.51 -21.91 -9.52
C VAL A 26 -11.88 -22.21 -10.14
N GLY A 27 -12.63 -23.18 -9.62
CA GLY A 27 -14.03 -23.43 -9.97
C GLY A 27 -14.91 -22.21 -9.65
N ILE A 28 -14.89 -21.77 -8.39
CA ILE A 28 -15.61 -20.58 -7.91
C ILE A 28 -15.28 -19.34 -8.76
N ALA A 29 -14.00 -19.05 -8.99
CA ALA A 29 -13.56 -17.93 -9.83
C ALA A 29 -14.10 -18.01 -11.27
N ASN A 30 -14.24 -19.22 -11.84
CA ASN A 30 -14.86 -19.38 -13.17
C ASN A 30 -16.38 -19.17 -13.14
N GLU A 31 -17.08 -19.52 -12.07
CA GLU A 31 -18.52 -19.27 -11.91
C GLU A 31 -18.84 -17.79 -11.63
N ILE A 32 -17.97 -17.08 -10.91
CA ILE A 32 -18.00 -15.63 -10.75
C ILE A 32 -17.72 -14.94 -12.10
N HIS A 33 -16.70 -15.40 -12.85
CA HIS A 33 -16.37 -14.84 -14.17
C HIS A 33 -17.54 -14.94 -15.14
N LYS A 34 -18.29 -16.06 -15.17
CA LYS A 34 -19.51 -16.17 -15.98
C LYS A 34 -20.51 -15.07 -15.66
N ARG A 35 -20.86 -14.91 -14.37
CA ARG A 35 -21.84 -13.93 -13.89
C ARG A 35 -21.41 -12.51 -14.23
N LEU A 36 -20.15 -12.14 -13.94
CA LEU A 36 -19.62 -10.82 -14.29
C LEU A 36 -19.60 -10.57 -15.80
N TYR A 37 -19.21 -11.55 -16.61
CA TYR A 37 -19.17 -11.42 -18.07
C TYR A 37 -20.57 -11.24 -18.68
N SER A 38 -21.62 -11.78 -18.05
CA SER A 38 -23.02 -11.57 -18.47
C SER A 38 -23.72 -10.39 -17.78
N SER A 39 -23.05 -9.70 -16.85
CA SER A 39 -23.66 -8.66 -16.02
C SER A 39 -23.88 -7.34 -16.76
N THR A 40 -24.75 -6.50 -16.21
CA THR A 40 -24.98 -5.12 -16.69
C THR A 40 -23.80 -4.18 -16.43
N ILE A 41 -22.80 -4.62 -15.66
CA ILE A 41 -21.57 -3.87 -15.33
C ILE A 41 -20.34 -4.39 -16.09
N ALA A 42 -20.48 -5.38 -16.98
CA ALA A 42 -19.36 -5.98 -17.71
C ALA A 42 -18.51 -4.96 -18.47
N ASP A 43 -19.16 -4.00 -19.16
CA ASP A 43 -18.48 -2.95 -19.94
C ASP A 43 -17.66 -1.99 -19.06
N ALA A 44 -18.00 -1.85 -17.77
CA ALA A 44 -17.29 -0.98 -16.82
C ALA A 44 -15.92 -1.54 -16.40
N PHE A 45 -15.60 -2.79 -16.77
CA PHE A 45 -14.27 -3.36 -16.59
C PHE A 45 -13.33 -3.10 -17.78
N GLU A 46 -13.83 -2.52 -18.89
CA GLU A 46 -13.12 -2.22 -20.14
C GLU A 46 -12.57 -3.44 -20.91
N GLU A 47 -11.82 -4.31 -20.25
CA GLU A 47 -11.19 -5.50 -20.81
C GLU A 47 -11.62 -6.80 -20.10
N GLU A 48 -11.67 -7.89 -20.86
CA GLU A 48 -11.91 -9.24 -20.33
C GLU A 48 -10.89 -9.66 -19.24
N GLU A 49 -9.64 -9.17 -19.31
CA GLU A 49 -8.63 -9.51 -18.29
C GLU A 49 -8.96 -8.88 -16.93
N ASN A 50 -9.56 -7.68 -16.91
CA ASN A 50 -9.99 -7.01 -15.68
C ASN A 50 -11.17 -7.75 -15.04
N ILE A 51 -12.11 -8.28 -15.84
CA ILE A 51 -13.17 -9.17 -15.35
C ILE A 51 -12.57 -10.43 -14.75
N ARG A 52 -11.60 -11.06 -15.43
CA ARG A 52 -10.90 -12.27 -14.95
C ARG A 52 -10.15 -12.02 -13.64
N TYR A 53 -9.45 -10.89 -13.53
CA TYR A 53 -8.72 -10.51 -12.32
C TYR A 53 -9.67 -10.22 -11.15
N THR A 54 -10.76 -9.47 -11.38
CA THR A 54 -11.81 -9.24 -10.37
C THR A 54 -12.45 -10.55 -9.91
N SER A 55 -12.67 -11.50 -10.82
CA SER A 55 -13.21 -12.83 -10.50
C SER A 55 -12.26 -13.67 -9.62
N LEU A 56 -10.95 -13.55 -9.84
CA LEU A 56 -9.92 -14.15 -9.00
C LEU A 56 -9.91 -13.51 -7.60
N CYS A 57 -9.97 -12.17 -7.53
CA CYS A 57 -9.95 -11.45 -6.25
C CYS A 57 -11.19 -11.72 -5.40
N LEU A 58 -12.38 -11.83 -6.00
CA LEU A 58 -13.61 -12.21 -5.27
C LEU A 58 -13.56 -13.66 -4.75
N ALA A 59 -12.98 -14.60 -5.52
CA ALA A 59 -12.80 -15.97 -5.05
C ALA A 59 -11.72 -16.07 -3.94
N ALA A 60 -10.68 -15.23 -3.98
CA ALA A 60 -9.66 -15.14 -2.93
C ALA A 60 -10.17 -14.42 -1.67
N TRP A 61 -11.09 -13.45 -1.81
CA TRP A 61 -11.83 -12.90 -0.67
C TRP A 61 -12.71 -13.97 -0.01
N PHE A 62 -13.43 -14.76 -0.80
CA PHE A 62 -14.22 -15.88 -0.28
C PHE A 62 -13.33 -16.90 0.46
N GLU A 63 -12.17 -17.23 -0.10
CA GLU A 63 -11.18 -18.08 0.57
C GLU A 63 -10.62 -17.47 1.86
N ASP A 64 -10.37 -16.15 1.94
CA ASP A 64 -9.96 -15.48 3.20
C ASP A 64 -11.01 -15.63 4.30
N VAL A 65 -12.30 -15.45 3.96
CA VAL A 65 -13.41 -15.62 4.91
C VAL A 65 -13.50 -17.09 5.36
N ILE A 66 -13.58 -18.04 4.43
CA ILE A 66 -13.70 -19.47 4.75
C ILE A 66 -12.49 -19.98 5.53
N SER A 67 -11.28 -19.62 5.11
CA SER A 67 -10.02 -20.03 5.77
C SER A 67 -9.66 -19.17 6.97
N GLN A 68 -10.52 -18.22 7.36
CA GLN A 68 -10.38 -17.32 8.50
C GLN A 68 -9.01 -16.62 8.54
N THR A 69 -8.48 -16.19 7.38
CA THR A 69 -7.14 -15.55 7.36
C THR A 69 -7.16 -14.11 7.86
N GLY A 70 -8.35 -13.55 8.09
CA GLY A 70 -8.57 -12.31 8.84
C GLY A 70 -8.20 -11.04 8.07
N ILE A 71 -7.91 -11.12 6.78
CA ILE A 71 -7.48 -9.97 5.97
C ILE A 71 -8.65 -9.00 5.80
N TRP A 72 -9.79 -9.50 5.34
CA TRP A 72 -11.02 -8.74 5.23
C TRP A 72 -11.55 -8.30 6.60
N GLN A 73 -11.50 -9.18 7.59
CA GLN A 73 -11.96 -8.89 8.95
C GLN A 73 -11.16 -7.73 9.58
N ALA A 74 -9.84 -7.65 9.34
CA ALA A 74 -9.02 -6.52 9.79
C ALA A 74 -9.45 -5.20 9.13
N PHE A 75 -9.82 -5.21 7.85
CA PHE A 75 -10.32 -4.05 7.13
C PHE A 75 -11.68 -3.57 7.66
N THR A 76 -12.64 -4.48 7.84
CA THR A 76 -13.99 -4.14 8.32
C THR A 76 -13.94 -3.68 9.79
N ALA A 77 -13.09 -4.28 10.61
CA ALA A 77 -12.85 -3.84 11.99
C ALA A 77 -12.21 -2.45 12.07
N GLU A 78 -11.22 -2.14 11.23
CA GLU A 78 -10.59 -0.80 11.20
C GLU A 78 -11.56 0.26 10.62
N CYS A 79 -12.41 -0.10 9.65
CA CYS A 79 -13.52 0.76 9.20
C CYS A 79 -14.50 1.05 10.35
N ARG A 80 -14.95 0.03 11.08
CA ARG A 80 -15.86 0.22 12.23
C ARG A 80 -15.23 1.09 13.32
N LYS A 81 -13.94 0.91 13.58
CA LYS A 81 -13.16 1.73 14.54
C LYS A 81 -13.04 3.20 14.11
N ARG A 82 -12.89 3.49 12.81
CA ARG A 82 -12.74 4.85 12.28
C ARG A 82 -14.07 5.58 12.06
N TYR A 83 -15.08 4.86 11.57
CA TYR A 83 -16.30 5.45 10.98
C TYR A 83 -17.59 4.99 11.67
N GLY A 84 -17.52 4.03 12.61
CA GLY A 84 -18.69 3.47 13.30
C GLY A 84 -19.45 2.39 12.52
N ALA A 85 -19.11 2.14 11.25
CA ALA A 85 -19.68 1.12 10.38
C ALA A 85 -18.59 0.25 9.75
N TYR A 86 -18.87 -1.03 9.51
CA TYR A 86 -17.89 -1.98 8.96
C TYR A 86 -17.46 -1.68 7.51
N LEU A 87 -18.26 -0.92 6.75
CA LEU A 87 -17.94 -0.47 5.40
C LEU A 87 -18.28 1.03 5.24
N PRO A 88 -17.58 1.76 4.35
CA PRO A 88 -17.71 3.22 4.26
C PRO A 88 -18.98 3.72 3.57
N PHE A 89 -19.66 2.90 2.76
CA PHE A 89 -20.80 3.35 1.94
C PHE A 89 -22.15 2.78 2.35
N TYR A 90 -22.19 1.49 2.71
CA TYR A 90 -23.45 0.77 2.85
C TYR A 90 -24.07 0.97 4.24
N PRO A 91 -25.38 1.23 4.34
CA PRO A 91 -26.09 1.31 5.61
C PRO A 91 -26.31 -0.11 6.15
N ILE A 92 -25.29 -0.65 6.80
CA ILE A 92 -25.27 -2.00 7.36
C ILE A 92 -26.39 -2.16 8.40
N LYS A 93 -27.23 -3.18 8.22
CA LYS A 93 -28.33 -3.55 9.12
C LYS A 93 -27.94 -4.78 9.94
N GLY A 94 -28.86 -5.26 10.78
CA GLY A 94 -28.59 -6.21 11.87
C GLY A 94 -28.25 -7.65 11.45
N ASP A 95 -28.05 -7.88 10.16
CA ASP A 95 -27.80 -9.14 9.46
C ASP A 95 -26.38 -9.25 8.88
N TYR A 96 -25.49 -8.29 9.19
CA TYR A 96 -24.08 -8.31 8.78
C TYR A 96 -23.18 -8.93 9.86
N PHE A 97 -22.43 -9.96 9.49
CA PHE A 97 -21.51 -10.71 10.37
C PHE A 97 -20.07 -10.59 9.82
N PRO A 98 -19.13 -9.93 10.54
CA PRO A 98 -17.78 -9.62 10.01
C PRO A 98 -16.87 -10.82 9.76
N ASP A 99 -17.27 -11.99 10.24
CA ASP A 99 -16.64 -13.30 10.13
C ASP A 99 -17.35 -14.22 9.10
N GLU A 100 -18.44 -13.76 8.48
CA GLU A 100 -19.17 -14.47 7.44
C GLU A 100 -19.11 -13.72 6.10
N ILE A 101 -19.68 -14.29 5.03
CA ILE A 101 -19.87 -13.58 3.76
C ILE A 101 -21.03 -12.59 3.85
N ASN A 102 -20.83 -11.33 3.43
CA ASN A 102 -21.90 -10.35 3.37
C ASN A 102 -22.10 -9.82 1.93
N LEU A 103 -23.34 -9.49 1.57
CA LEU A 103 -23.66 -8.92 0.26
C LEU A 103 -22.94 -7.58 0.05
N GLU A 104 -22.87 -6.75 1.09
CA GLU A 104 -22.22 -5.44 1.10
C GLU A 104 -20.71 -5.53 0.84
N ASP A 105 -20.06 -6.62 1.24
CA ASP A 105 -18.63 -6.84 0.99
C ASP A 105 -18.37 -7.06 -0.51
N ILE A 106 -19.17 -7.91 -1.15
CA ILE A 106 -19.12 -8.16 -2.60
C ILE A 106 -19.41 -6.87 -3.37
N ARG A 107 -20.40 -6.08 -2.94
CA ARG A 107 -20.70 -4.76 -3.52
C ARG A 107 -19.51 -3.81 -3.43
N PHE A 108 -18.85 -3.75 -2.26
CA PHE A 108 -17.67 -2.92 -2.06
C PHE A 108 -16.51 -3.36 -2.97
N LEU A 109 -16.23 -4.66 -3.04
CA LEU A 109 -15.14 -5.20 -3.85
C LEU A 109 -15.37 -4.92 -5.35
N LEU A 110 -16.58 -5.16 -5.86
CA LEU A 110 -16.95 -4.80 -7.24
C LEU A 110 -16.79 -3.31 -7.51
N TRP A 111 -17.30 -2.46 -6.61
CA TRP A 111 -17.12 -1.00 -6.71
C TRP A 111 -15.64 -0.62 -6.70
N HIS A 112 -14.81 -1.21 -5.84
CA HIS A 112 -13.41 -0.86 -5.68
C HIS A 112 -12.61 -1.18 -6.95
N HIS A 113 -12.84 -2.37 -7.53
CA HIS A 113 -12.23 -2.76 -8.81
C HIS A 113 -12.64 -1.81 -9.96
N ILE A 114 -13.94 -1.48 -10.11
CA ILE A 114 -14.39 -0.60 -11.19
C ILE A 114 -13.92 0.84 -10.97
N GLN A 115 -13.95 1.36 -9.74
CA GLN A 115 -13.46 2.70 -9.41
C GLN A 115 -11.95 2.84 -9.64
N TYR A 116 -11.18 1.77 -9.42
CA TYR A 116 -9.76 1.76 -9.75
C TYR A 116 -9.53 1.93 -11.27
N LEU A 117 -10.28 1.19 -12.10
CA LEU A 117 -10.18 1.28 -13.56
C LEU A 117 -10.62 2.66 -14.08
N CYS A 118 -11.74 3.19 -13.58
CA CYS A 118 -12.24 4.51 -13.96
C CYS A 118 -11.51 5.69 -13.28
N ARG A 119 -10.41 5.46 -12.55
CA ARG A 119 -9.70 6.50 -11.79
C ARG A 119 -9.16 7.59 -12.70
N GLY A 120 -9.45 8.85 -12.35
CA GLY A 120 -9.08 10.02 -13.17
C GLY A 120 -10.03 10.27 -14.35
N ILE A 121 -10.96 9.36 -14.63
CA ILE A 121 -11.99 9.52 -15.68
C ILE A 121 -13.33 9.88 -15.05
N SER A 122 -13.79 9.09 -14.07
CA SER A 122 -15.08 9.33 -13.38
C SER A 122 -15.14 8.72 -11.97
N ALA A 123 -16.08 9.23 -11.17
CA ALA A 123 -16.42 8.65 -9.87
C ALA A 123 -17.61 7.69 -10.03
N ILE A 124 -17.44 6.45 -9.58
CA ILE A 124 -18.46 5.40 -9.66
C ILE A 124 -19.32 5.45 -8.41
N ASN A 125 -20.64 5.50 -8.57
CA ASN A 125 -21.55 5.45 -7.43
C ASN A 125 -21.49 4.07 -6.76
N PRO A 126 -21.16 3.95 -5.45
CA PRO A 126 -21.19 2.66 -4.74
C PRO A 126 -22.61 2.10 -4.60
N GLU A 127 -23.65 2.92 -4.73
CA GLU A 127 -25.07 2.52 -4.77
C GLU A 127 -25.56 2.21 -6.21
N ASN A 128 -24.66 1.91 -7.16
CA ASN A 128 -25.04 1.56 -8.54
C ASN A 128 -25.91 0.27 -8.57
N PRO A 129 -27.14 0.31 -9.14
CA PRO A 129 -28.03 -0.86 -9.17
C PRO A 129 -27.47 -2.07 -9.92
N GLY A 130 -26.61 -1.87 -10.92
CA GLY A 130 -25.93 -2.96 -11.63
C GLY A 130 -24.88 -3.66 -10.75
N ILE A 131 -24.19 -2.90 -9.89
CA ILE A 131 -23.28 -3.47 -8.88
C ILE A 131 -24.08 -4.28 -7.84
N GLU A 132 -25.19 -3.73 -7.36
CA GLU A 132 -26.07 -4.42 -6.41
C GLU A 132 -26.66 -5.72 -6.97
N GLN A 133 -27.21 -5.69 -8.19
CA GLN A 133 -27.72 -6.90 -8.86
C GLN A 133 -26.62 -7.95 -9.05
N THR A 134 -25.46 -7.54 -9.56
CA THR A 134 -24.35 -8.48 -9.83
C THR A 134 -23.79 -9.07 -8.54
N ALA A 135 -23.72 -8.26 -7.46
CA ALA A 135 -23.36 -8.74 -6.14
C ALA A 135 -24.37 -9.75 -5.60
N GLN A 136 -25.67 -9.56 -5.84
CA GLN A 136 -26.73 -10.52 -5.44
C GLN A 136 -26.56 -11.88 -6.14
N GLU A 137 -26.24 -11.88 -7.44
CA GLU A 137 -26.00 -13.10 -8.24
C GLU A 137 -24.73 -13.86 -7.82
N ILE A 138 -23.70 -13.14 -7.37
CA ILE A 138 -22.46 -13.71 -6.82
C ILE A 138 -22.67 -14.19 -5.38
N TYR A 139 -23.37 -13.41 -4.54
CA TYR A 139 -23.72 -13.79 -3.17
C TYR A 139 -24.52 -15.09 -3.14
N GLY A 140 -25.51 -15.24 -4.03
CA GLY A 140 -26.28 -16.49 -4.14
C GLY A 140 -25.42 -17.72 -4.44
N LEU A 141 -24.42 -17.59 -5.32
CA LEU A 141 -23.43 -18.65 -5.58
C LEU A 141 -22.59 -18.96 -4.33
N LEU A 142 -22.08 -17.94 -3.66
CA LEU A 142 -21.18 -18.14 -2.52
C LEU A 142 -21.93 -18.67 -1.29
N ALA A 143 -23.20 -18.30 -1.10
CA ALA A 143 -24.04 -18.80 -0.03
C ALA A 143 -24.46 -20.27 -0.21
N GLU A 144 -24.58 -20.76 -1.46
CA GLU A 144 -24.77 -22.20 -1.74
C GLU A 144 -23.53 -23.02 -1.38
N GLU A 145 -22.34 -22.42 -1.46
CA GLU A 145 -21.04 -23.07 -1.29
C GLU A 145 -20.45 -22.90 0.14
N TYR A 146 -20.87 -21.88 0.89
CA TYR A 146 -20.31 -21.44 2.18
C TYR A 146 -20.09 -22.57 3.20
N GLU A 147 -21.09 -23.44 3.39
CA GLU A 147 -21.05 -24.56 4.34
C GLU A 147 -20.14 -25.73 3.91
N THR A 148 -19.66 -25.72 2.65
CA THR A 148 -18.89 -26.84 2.07
C THR A 148 -17.56 -26.45 1.44
N ALA A 149 -17.27 -25.15 1.38
CA ALA A 149 -16.01 -24.63 0.89
C ALA A 149 -14.84 -25.10 1.78
N PRO A 150 -13.75 -25.63 1.22
CA PRO A 150 -12.62 -26.11 2.00
C PRO A 150 -11.72 -24.95 2.47
N GLU A 151 -11.29 -25.00 3.72
CA GLU A 151 -10.25 -24.11 4.25
C GLU A 151 -8.90 -24.32 3.53
N ASN A 152 -8.15 -23.24 3.33
CA ASN A 152 -6.80 -23.27 2.81
C ASN A 152 -5.77 -23.26 3.95
N GLU A 153 -5.57 -24.44 4.55
CA GLU A 153 -4.58 -24.69 5.61
C GLU A 153 -3.16 -24.18 5.23
N ARG A 154 -2.79 -24.15 3.94
CA ARG A 154 -1.47 -23.64 3.51
C ARG A 154 -1.36 -22.12 3.53
N MET A 155 -2.48 -21.40 3.35
CA MET A 155 -2.50 -19.94 3.53
C MET A 155 -2.44 -19.59 5.01
N GLN A 156 -3.22 -20.31 5.84
CA GLN A 156 -3.10 -20.25 7.30
C GLN A 156 -1.67 -20.57 7.74
N GLU A 157 -1.03 -21.60 7.19
CA GLU A 157 0.35 -21.98 7.49
C GLU A 157 1.33 -20.86 7.08
N PHE A 158 1.25 -20.34 5.85
CA PHE A 158 2.12 -19.27 5.39
C PHE A 158 2.12 -18.05 6.33
N LEU A 159 0.93 -17.62 6.74
CA LEU A 159 0.75 -16.49 7.66
C LEU A 159 1.16 -16.88 9.10
N TYR A 160 0.58 -17.96 9.64
CA TYR A 160 0.48 -18.24 11.08
C TYR A 160 1.32 -19.41 11.62
N HIS A 161 2.03 -20.19 10.79
CA HIS A 161 2.65 -21.49 11.17
C HIS A 161 3.52 -21.49 12.45
N SER A 162 4.11 -20.36 12.83
CA SER A 162 4.82 -20.25 14.11
C SER A 162 5.04 -18.80 14.53
N ALA A 163 5.13 -18.59 15.85
CA ALA A 163 5.54 -17.33 16.46
C ALA A 163 6.87 -16.86 15.88
N MET A 164 6.90 -15.63 15.36
CA MET A 164 8.13 -15.04 14.85
C MET A 164 9.01 -14.59 16.01
N GLY A 165 10.25 -15.08 16.02
CA GLY A 165 11.32 -14.55 16.85
C GLY A 165 11.89 -13.26 16.26
N GLU A 166 12.78 -12.62 17.02
CA GLU A 166 13.42 -11.36 16.63
C GLU A 166 14.34 -11.47 15.41
N GLU A 167 14.67 -12.70 14.99
CA GLU A 167 15.53 -12.99 13.83
C GLU A 167 14.76 -13.28 12.53
N ASP A 168 13.44 -13.44 12.58
CA ASP A 168 12.60 -13.89 11.45
C ASP A 168 12.25 -12.78 10.44
N PHE A 169 13.05 -11.71 10.37
CA PHE A 169 12.80 -10.56 9.49
C PHE A 169 12.63 -10.95 8.02
N PHE A 170 13.42 -11.93 7.52
CA PHE A 170 13.30 -12.37 6.13
C PHE A 170 11.96 -13.08 5.84
N ARG A 171 11.42 -13.83 6.80
CA ARG A 171 10.08 -14.44 6.70
C ARG A 171 8.99 -13.38 6.78
N TYR A 172 9.12 -12.41 7.70
CA TYR A 172 8.23 -11.25 7.73
C TYR A 172 8.23 -10.50 6.38
N ARG A 173 9.40 -10.29 5.78
CA ARG A 173 9.52 -9.62 4.47
C ARG A 173 8.90 -10.44 3.33
N GLU A 174 8.97 -11.77 3.37
CA GLU A 174 8.31 -12.65 2.40
C GLU A 174 6.77 -12.53 2.48
N ILE A 175 6.21 -12.56 3.69
CA ILE A 175 4.78 -12.32 3.93
C ILE A 175 4.39 -10.90 3.51
N LEU A 176 5.24 -9.90 3.76
CA LEU A 176 4.99 -8.51 3.37
C LEU A 176 5.02 -8.30 1.84
N ASP A 177 5.95 -8.92 1.10
CA ASP A 177 6.01 -8.83 -0.37
C ASP A 177 4.81 -9.52 -1.02
N TRP A 178 4.42 -10.71 -0.53
CA TRP A 178 3.18 -11.38 -0.94
C TRP A 178 1.96 -10.51 -0.63
N PHE A 179 1.83 -10.02 0.60
CA PHE A 179 0.68 -9.21 1.00
C PHE A 179 0.58 -7.95 0.13
N HIS A 180 1.69 -7.25 -0.08
CA HIS A 180 1.72 -6.00 -0.83
C HIS A 180 1.45 -6.19 -2.33
N TYR A 181 1.93 -7.27 -2.97
CA TYR A 181 1.88 -7.44 -4.44
C TYR A 181 0.97 -8.55 -4.97
N GLN A 182 0.56 -9.50 -4.15
CA GLN A 182 -0.16 -10.71 -4.60
C GLN A 182 -1.49 -10.92 -3.87
N CYS A 183 -1.66 -10.40 -2.65
CA CYS A 183 -2.95 -10.46 -1.97
C CYS A 183 -4.04 -9.72 -2.77
N TYR A 184 -5.21 -10.34 -2.90
CA TYR A 184 -6.40 -9.80 -3.57
C TYR A 184 -6.82 -8.40 -3.06
N PHE A 185 -6.47 -8.09 -1.81
CA PHE A 185 -6.79 -6.85 -1.11
C PHE A 185 -6.08 -5.61 -1.70
N ASN A 186 -4.95 -5.79 -2.39
CA ASN A 186 -4.02 -4.71 -2.76
C ASN A 186 -3.90 -4.51 -4.28
N ILE A 187 -5.05 -4.31 -4.93
CA ILE A 187 -5.21 -4.34 -6.41
C ILE A 187 -4.35 -3.33 -7.19
N GLU A 188 -3.91 -2.24 -6.56
CA GLU A 188 -3.17 -1.17 -7.25
C GLU A 188 -1.64 -1.32 -7.24
N ASN A 189 -1.08 -2.10 -6.31
CA ASN A 189 0.34 -1.98 -5.96
C ASN A 189 1.28 -2.54 -7.05
N VAL A 190 0.86 -3.58 -7.76
CA VAL A 190 1.60 -4.11 -8.92
C VAL A 190 1.64 -3.09 -10.06
N ALA A 191 0.52 -2.38 -10.28
CA ALA A 191 0.50 -1.30 -11.26
C ALA A 191 1.43 -0.16 -10.82
N GLN A 192 1.35 0.30 -9.56
CA GLN A 192 2.29 1.30 -9.03
C GLN A 192 3.76 0.90 -9.26
N CYS A 193 4.14 -0.32 -8.90
CA CYS A 193 5.52 -0.78 -9.06
C CYS A 193 5.97 -0.82 -10.53
N ARG A 194 5.05 -1.04 -11.47
CA ARG A 194 5.31 -0.94 -12.91
C ARG A 194 5.40 0.51 -13.37
N ASP A 195 4.46 1.36 -12.98
CA ASP A 195 4.45 2.80 -13.30
C ASP A 195 5.79 3.46 -12.90
N GLU A 196 6.26 3.19 -11.66
CA GLU A 196 7.54 3.70 -11.15
C GLU A 196 8.75 3.07 -11.88
N ALA A 197 8.66 1.82 -12.33
CA ALA A 197 9.74 1.16 -13.07
C ALA A 197 9.87 1.70 -14.50
N GLU A 198 8.75 1.91 -15.19
CA GLU A 198 8.70 2.56 -16.51
C GLU A 198 9.27 3.97 -16.43
N ARG A 199 8.89 4.76 -15.40
CA ARG A 199 9.44 6.10 -15.14
C ARG A 199 10.97 6.13 -14.95
N LEU A 200 11.57 5.03 -14.48
CA LEU A 200 13.03 4.91 -14.30
C LEU A 200 13.76 4.43 -15.56
N LEU A 201 13.07 3.73 -16.46
CA LEU A 201 13.60 3.32 -17.76
C LEU A 201 13.56 4.45 -18.78
N ASP A 202 12.61 5.38 -18.64
CA ASP A 202 12.44 6.55 -19.51
C ASP A 202 13.29 7.79 -19.12
N ASP A 203 13.98 7.77 -17.96
CA ASP A 203 14.85 8.89 -17.54
C ASP A 203 16.22 8.80 -18.23
N GLU A 204 16.51 9.74 -19.14
CA GLU A 204 17.77 9.84 -19.90
C GLU A 204 19.05 9.87 -19.03
N LYS A 205 18.95 10.16 -17.72
CA LYS A 205 20.08 10.17 -16.78
C LYS A 205 20.39 8.81 -16.16
N ILE A 206 19.53 7.81 -16.36
CA ILE A 206 19.63 6.50 -15.72
C ILE A 206 20.14 5.47 -16.74
N THR A 207 21.30 4.86 -16.48
CA THR A 207 21.77 3.75 -17.33
C THR A 207 20.98 2.46 -17.06
N PRO A 208 20.92 1.49 -17.98
CA PRO A 208 20.20 0.23 -17.77
C PRO A 208 20.58 -0.51 -16.47
N GLU A 209 21.85 -0.49 -16.09
CA GLU A 209 22.35 -1.12 -14.85
C GLU A 209 21.90 -0.35 -13.60
N MET A 210 21.82 0.98 -13.70
CA MET A 210 21.25 1.83 -12.64
C MET A 210 19.73 1.60 -12.54
N ALA A 211 19.03 1.48 -13.67
CA ALA A 211 17.59 1.22 -13.70
C ALA A 211 17.24 -0.11 -13.01
N GLU A 212 17.92 -1.22 -13.34
CA GLU A 212 17.71 -2.52 -12.68
C GLU A 212 17.85 -2.40 -11.14
N THR A 213 18.92 -1.73 -10.70
CA THR A 213 19.23 -1.51 -9.29
C THR A 213 18.16 -0.64 -8.60
N LEU A 214 17.73 0.45 -9.23
CA LEU A 214 16.71 1.37 -8.72
C LEU A 214 15.31 0.77 -8.73
N ILE A 215 14.95 -0.03 -9.74
CA ILE A 215 13.68 -0.77 -9.81
C ILE A 215 13.58 -1.76 -8.64
N TYR A 216 14.67 -2.49 -8.34
CA TYR A 216 14.73 -3.38 -7.18
C TYR A 216 14.54 -2.63 -5.84
N ALA A 217 15.18 -1.46 -5.69
CA ALA A 217 15.01 -0.62 -4.51
C ALA A 217 13.59 -0.09 -4.37
N THR A 218 13.02 0.43 -5.47
CA THR A 218 11.64 0.93 -5.54
C THR A 218 10.65 -0.14 -5.15
N ARG A 219 10.74 -1.35 -5.75
CA ARG A 219 9.90 -2.48 -5.38
C ARG A 219 10.01 -2.79 -3.88
N THR A 220 11.23 -2.83 -3.35
CA THR A 220 11.45 -3.15 -1.93
C THR A 220 10.85 -2.08 -1.01
N SER A 221 11.13 -0.79 -1.25
CA SER A 221 10.66 0.36 -0.47
C SER A 221 9.12 0.46 -0.48
N LEU A 222 8.48 0.20 -1.63
CA LEU A 222 7.02 0.20 -1.76
C LEU A 222 6.35 -0.79 -0.80
N THR A 223 6.91 -1.98 -0.57
CA THR A 223 6.34 -2.95 0.39
C THR A 223 6.25 -2.41 1.82
N PHE A 224 7.14 -1.48 2.21
CA PHE A 224 7.16 -0.89 3.55
C PHE A 224 6.44 0.45 3.64
N LYS A 225 6.42 1.24 2.56
CA LYS A 225 6.01 2.65 2.57
C LYS A 225 4.84 3.00 1.63
N GLY A 226 4.50 2.11 0.70
CA GLY A 226 3.41 2.30 -0.25
C GLY A 226 2.06 2.46 0.46
N ARG A 227 1.32 3.52 0.10
CA ARG A 227 0.04 3.90 0.71
C ARG A 227 -1.15 3.87 -0.27
N ARG A 228 -1.04 3.13 -1.38
CA ARG A 228 -2.15 2.83 -2.31
C ARG A 228 -3.06 1.69 -1.82
N ASN A 229 -2.75 1.05 -0.69
CA ASN A 229 -3.68 0.12 -0.04
C ASN A 229 -4.93 0.87 0.48
N LEU A 230 -5.99 0.11 0.77
CA LEU A 230 -7.19 0.64 1.42
C LEU A 230 -6.87 1.41 2.72
N LEU A 231 -7.69 2.45 2.99
CA LEU A 231 -7.54 3.39 4.11
C LEU A 231 -6.20 4.16 4.17
N SER A 232 -5.41 4.14 3.09
CA SER A 232 -4.06 4.73 2.97
C SER A 232 -3.07 4.25 4.04
N LEU A 233 -3.30 3.06 4.59
CA LEU A 233 -2.36 2.37 5.47
C LEU A 233 -1.25 1.71 4.65
N THR A 234 -0.04 1.70 5.19
CA THR A 234 1.08 0.91 4.64
C THR A 234 0.85 -0.58 4.86
N SER A 235 1.52 -1.43 4.09
CA SER A 235 1.39 -2.89 4.26
C SER A 235 1.89 -3.40 5.63
N PRO A 236 2.94 -2.83 6.27
CA PRO A 236 3.26 -3.13 7.66
C PRO A 236 2.15 -2.75 8.65
N GLU A 237 1.46 -1.63 8.44
CA GLU A 237 0.30 -1.25 9.27
C GLU A 237 -0.87 -2.21 9.08
N TRP A 238 -1.12 -2.70 7.87
CA TRP A 238 -2.13 -3.72 7.60
C TRP A 238 -1.79 -5.07 8.23
N LEU A 239 -0.56 -5.57 8.05
CA LEU A 239 -0.12 -6.77 8.76
C LEU A 239 -0.25 -6.59 10.28
N ALA A 240 0.19 -5.46 10.83
CA ALA A 240 0.02 -5.13 12.24
C ALA A 240 -1.45 -5.07 12.73
N LEU A 241 -2.44 -4.93 11.85
CA LEU A 241 -3.86 -5.07 12.18
C LEU A 241 -4.30 -6.54 12.15
N ILE A 242 -3.95 -7.27 11.10
CA ILE A 242 -4.26 -8.71 10.93
C ILE A 242 -3.66 -9.52 12.09
N GLY A 243 -2.37 -9.32 12.37
CA GLY A 243 -1.64 -9.99 13.44
C GLY A 243 -2.11 -9.69 14.86
N LYS A 244 -3.09 -8.80 15.09
CA LYS A 244 -3.65 -8.58 16.45
C LYS A 244 -4.47 -9.77 16.95
N ALA A 245 -5.05 -10.56 16.04
CA ALA A 245 -5.77 -11.77 16.41
C ALA A 245 -4.82 -12.93 16.81
N HIS A 246 -3.53 -12.82 16.48
CA HIS A 246 -2.55 -13.91 16.56
C HIS A 246 -1.38 -13.55 17.50
N PRO A 247 -1.32 -14.12 18.72
CA PRO A 247 -0.22 -13.90 19.68
C PRO A 247 1.19 -14.10 19.09
N GLU A 248 1.30 -14.92 18.05
CA GLU A 248 2.47 -15.24 17.24
C GLU A 248 3.09 -14.02 16.52
N HIS A 249 2.32 -12.93 16.38
CA HIS A 249 2.64 -11.79 15.51
C HIS A 249 2.76 -10.45 16.24
N GLN A 250 2.96 -10.47 17.56
CA GLN A 250 3.22 -9.26 18.37
C GLN A 250 4.40 -8.38 17.89
N LEU A 251 5.31 -8.94 17.08
CA LEU A 251 6.41 -8.17 16.47
C LEU A 251 5.96 -7.31 15.28
N TRP A 252 4.90 -7.70 14.55
CA TRP A 252 4.43 -6.96 13.37
C TRP A 252 4.00 -5.53 13.74
N GLY A 253 3.29 -5.38 14.86
CA GLY A 253 2.90 -4.07 15.42
C GLY A 253 4.05 -3.21 15.96
N LYS A 254 5.30 -3.66 15.88
CA LYS A 254 6.51 -2.91 16.28
C LYS A 254 7.39 -2.52 15.11
N VAL A 255 7.06 -2.95 13.89
CA VAL A 255 7.88 -2.69 12.69
C VAL A 255 7.90 -1.20 12.36
N LYS A 256 9.08 -0.68 12.04
CA LYS A 256 9.27 0.70 11.58
C LYS A 256 10.18 0.73 10.36
N ALA A 257 9.77 1.41 9.31
CA ALA A 257 10.63 1.67 8.15
C ALA A 257 11.21 3.09 8.25
N ARG A 258 12.51 3.24 8.01
CA ARG A 258 13.15 4.53 7.71
C ARG A 258 13.36 4.68 6.21
N GLU A 259 13.56 5.90 5.75
CA GLU A 259 13.96 6.17 4.37
C GLU A 259 15.44 5.81 4.15
N ASN A 260 15.90 5.80 2.88
CA ASN A 260 17.34 5.62 2.65
C ASN A 260 18.05 6.87 3.18
N SER A 261 18.92 6.71 4.16
CA SER A 261 19.76 7.80 4.65
C SER A 261 21.24 7.47 4.50
N CYS A 262 22.08 8.49 4.66
CA CYS A 262 23.52 8.36 4.78
C CYS A 262 23.87 8.18 6.26
N TYR A 263 24.41 7.02 6.62
CA TYR A 263 24.78 6.69 8.00
C TYR A 263 26.30 6.57 8.15
N LEU A 264 26.89 7.22 9.16
CA LEU A 264 28.30 7.05 9.54
C LEU A 264 28.48 5.76 10.36
N LEU A 265 29.45 4.92 10.01
CA LEU A 265 29.83 3.76 10.80
C LEU A 265 30.65 4.20 12.03
N GLU A 266 30.05 4.17 13.21
CA GLU A 266 30.69 4.61 14.46
C GLU A 266 31.32 3.47 15.28
N LYS A 267 30.76 2.25 15.19
CA LYS A 267 31.30 1.04 15.84
C LYS A 267 30.91 -0.23 15.07
N GLU A 268 31.72 -1.27 15.22
CA GLU A 268 31.45 -2.62 14.74
C GLU A 268 31.85 -3.62 15.85
N ASP A 269 31.01 -4.62 16.12
CA ASP A 269 31.37 -5.82 16.89
C ASP A 269 31.19 -7.07 16.02
N ASP A 270 31.13 -8.29 16.57
CA ASP A 270 31.02 -9.51 15.75
C ASP A 270 29.67 -9.62 15.01
N GLU A 271 28.58 -9.14 15.59
CA GLU A 271 27.20 -9.36 15.11
C GLU A 271 26.56 -8.12 14.48
N PHE A 272 26.99 -6.92 14.88
CA PHE A 272 26.33 -5.65 14.54
C PHE A 272 27.28 -4.61 13.93
N LEU A 273 26.70 -3.74 13.10
CA LEU A 273 27.24 -2.42 12.80
C LEU A 273 26.41 -1.39 13.57
N TYR A 274 27.08 -0.44 14.20
CA TYR A 274 26.47 0.69 14.91
C TYR A 274 26.72 1.93 14.08
N VAL A 275 25.65 2.58 13.66
CA VAL A 275 25.73 3.70 12.74
C VAL A 275 24.94 4.90 13.25
N LYS A 276 25.38 6.10 12.91
CA LYS A 276 24.69 7.35 13.19
C LYS A 276 24.15 7.95 11.90
N ASP A 277 22.88 8.35 11.90
CA ASP A 277 22.28 9.07 10.77
C ASP A 277 22.96 10.44 10.60
N LEU A 278 23.35 10.77 9.36
CA LEU A 278 23.98 12.06 9.03
C LEU A 278 22.99 13.07 8.46
N CYS A 279 21.77 12.65 8.10
CA CYS A 279 20.77 13.48 7.42
C CYS A 279 19.55 13.79 8.29
N SER A 280 19.49 13.30 9.54
CA SER A 280 18.43 13.66 10.49
C SER A 280 19.01 14.15 11.82
N GLU A 281 18.21 14.93 12.55
CA GLU A 281 18.51 15.37 13.93
C GLU A 281 18.34 14.24 14.97
N ASP A 282 18.07 13.01 14.54
CA ASP A 282 17.93 11.84 15.39
C ASP A 282 19.32 11.40 15.90
N GLU A 283 19.65 11.79 17.14
CA GLU A 283 20.90 11.40 17.79
C GLU A 283 20.97 9.90 18.17
N GLY A 284 19.97 9.10 17.81
CA GLY A 284 19.94 7.66 18.06
C GLY A 284 21.06 6.88 17.35
N GLU A 285 21.69 5.96 18.09
CA GLU A 285 22.61 4.97 17.53
C GLU A 285 21.81 3.81 16.90
N PHE A 286 21.99 3.56 15.60
CA PHE A 286 21.30 2.52 14.85
C PHE A 286 22.12 1.23 14.85
N LYS A 287 21.71 0.27 15.69
CA LYS A 287 22.28 -1.10 15.74
C LYS A 287 21.71 -1.96 14.59
N ILE A 288 22.47 -2.09 13.51
CA ILE A 288 22.15 -2.89 12.31
C ILE A 288 22.72 -4.30 12.43
N THR A 289 21.91 -5.35 12.22
CA THR A 289 22.41 -6.74 12.19
C THR A 289 23.21 -7.05 10.92
N LYS A 290 24.39 -7.66 11.08
CA LYS A 290 25.20 -8.13 9.94
C LYS A 290 24.51 -9.23 9.14
N LYS A 291 23.52 -9.94 9.70
CA LYS A 291 22.68 -10.93 9.00
C LYS A 291 21.93 -10.32 7.80
N SER A 292 21.69 -9.00 7.82
CA SER A 292 21.02 -8.27 6.73
C SER A 292 21.96 -7.69 5.67
N LEU A 293 23.27 -7.62 5.94
CA LEU A 293 24.21 -6.82 5.15
C LEU A 293 25.01 -7.67 4.16
N ASN A 294 25.13 -7.20 2.92
CA ASN A 294 26.15 -7.70 2.00
C ASN A 294 27.54 -7.18 2.41
N LEU A 295 28.17 -7.85 3.38
CA LEU A 295 29.49 -7.49 3.91
C LEU A 295 30.60 -7.46 2.83
N SER A 296 30.41 -8.14 1.69
CA SER A 296 31.37 -8.12 0.58
C SER A 296 31.36 -6.79 -0.18
N ALA A 297 30.19 -6.16 -0.34
CA ALA A 297 30.04 -4.84 -0.94
C ALA A 297 30.70 -3.76 -0.07
N ILE A 298 30.64 -3.92 1.26
CA ILE A 298 31.22 -3.00 2.24
C ILE A 298 32.51 -3.53 2.89
N ARG A 299 33.24 -4.42 2.20
CA ARG A 299 34.46 -5.09 2.70
C ARG A 299 35.61 -4.15 3.08
N SER A 300 35.60 -2.94 2.54
CA SER A 300 36.66 -1.95 2.72
C SER A 300 36.31 -0.85 3.73
N ARG A 301 35.21 -1.03 4.47
CA ARG A 301 34.74 -0.07 5.48
C ARG A 301 35.76 0.19 6.58
N GLU A 302 35.79 1.40 7.10
CA GLU A 302 36.62 1.80 8.24
C GLU A 302 35.76 2.54 9.28
N VAL A 303 35.78 2.08 10.53
CA VAL A 303 35.07 2.70 11.65
C VAL A 303 35.52 4.16 11.83
N GLY A 304 34.56 5.06 12.04
CA GLY A 304 34.77 6.51 12.16
C GLY A 304 35.04 7.25 10.85
N LYS A 305 35.03 6.56 9.70
CA LYS A 305 35.28 7.16 8.37
C LYS A 305 34.27 6.78 7.31
N SER A 306 33.83 5.52 7.32
CA SER A 306 32.94 4.97 6.31
C SER A 306 31.50 5.38 6.51
N THR A 307 30.83 5.64 5.40
CA THR A 307 29.38 5.85 5.35
C THR A 307 28.69 4.73 4.60
N LEU A 308 27.47 4.43 5.02
CA LEU A 308 26.56 3.48 4.41
C LEU A 308 25.32 4.24 3.92
N ILE A 309 24.88 3.98 2.69
CA ILE A 309 23.61 4.48 2.16
C ILE A 309 22.70 3.27 2.00
N CYS A 310 21.61 3.23 2.76
CA CYS A 310 20.68 2.11 2.75
C CYS A 310 19.36 2.44 3.47
N GLU A 311 18.34 1.62 3.22
CA GLU A 311 17.07 1.63 3.94
C GLU A 311 17.18 0.77 5.20
N LEU A 312 16.69 1.26 6.34
CA LEU A 312 16.69 0.50 7.61
C LEU A 312 15.26 0.20 8.07
N ILE A 313 15.01 -1.08 8.36
CA ILE A 313 13.75 -1.56 8.93
C ILE A 313 14.00 -2.07 10.35
N TYR A 314 13.28 -1.53 11.33
CA TYR A 314 13.29 -2.04 12.70
C TYR A 314 12.39 -3.28 12.78
N PHE A 315 12.94 -4.40 13.23
CA PHE A 315 12.21 -5.65 13.47
C PHE A 315 12.82 -6.38 14.66
N GLY A 316 11.98 -6.96 15.54
CA GLY A 316 12.44 -7.49 16.81
C GLY A 316 13.04 -6.39 17.69
N ASN A 317 14.34 -6.47 17.98
CA ASN A 317 15.12 -5.47 18.72
C ASN A 317 16.37 -4.97 17.96
N THR A 318 16.35 -5.03 16.62
CA THR A 318 17.47 -4.66 15.74
C THR A 318 16.99 -3.92 14.50
N TRP A 319 17.89 -3.14 13.89
CA TRP A 319 17.69 -2.63 12.55
C TRP A 319 18.20 -3.65 11.52
N TRP A 320 17.47 -3.80 10.44
CA TRP A 320 17.77 -4.66 9.31
C TRP A 320 17.93 -3.79 8.07
N GLN A 321 19.02 -3.95 7.35
CA GLN A 321 19.19 -3.32 6.05
C GLN A 321 18.24 -3.98 5.04
N CYS A 322 17.53 -3.16 4.28
CA CYS A 322 16.66 -3.60 3.19
C CYS A 322 16.97 -2.82 1.90
N GLY A 323 16.61 -3.37 0.75
CA GLY A 323 16.90 -2.76 -0.55
C GLY A 323 18.40 -2.63 -0.85
N ILE A 324 18.81 -1.46 -1.35
CA ILE A 324 20.19 -1.16 -1.72
C ILE A 324 21.08 -0.95 -0.49
N LEU A 325 22.34 -1.35 -0.62
CA LEU A 325 23.45 -0.99 0.27
C LEU A 325 24.62 -0.46 -0.55
N LEU A 326 24.93 0.83 -0.41
CA LEU A 326 26.17 1.44 -0.93
C LEU A 326 27.09 1.78 0.23
N GLY A 327 28.40 1.62 0.06
CA GLY A 327 29.40 1.96 1.07
C GLY A 327 30.50 2.85 0.51
N SER A 328 30.87 3.90 1.26
CA SER A 328 32.02 4.76 0.96
C SER A 328 33.05 4.71 2.09
N LYS A 329 34.31 5.04 1.78
CA LYS A 329 35.39 5.22 2.76
C LYS A 329 35.46 6.63 3.36
N ASN A 330 34.82 7.62 2.73
CA ASN A 330 35.07 9.04 2.98
C ASN A 330 33.77 9.79 3.33
N ALA A 331 33.40 9.83 4.61
CA ALA A 331 32.24 10.60 5.09
C ALA A 331 32.22 12.07 4.64
N PHE A 332 33.40 12.71 4.57
CA PHE A 332 33.53 14.11 4.16
C PHE A 332 33.12 14.40 2.71
N GLN A 333 33.12 13.41 1.82
CA GLN A 333 32.76 13.61 0.40
C GLN A 333 31.25 13.61 0.14
N LEU A 334 30.44 13.26 1.14
CA LEU A 334 28.96 13.25 1.02
C LEU A 334 28.33 14.52 1.60
N LYS A 335 28.95 15.15 2.61
CA LYS A 335 28.45 16.40 3.20
C LYS A 335 28.50 17.61 2.26
N SER A 336 29.27 17.55 1.16
CA SER A 336 29.31 18.63 0.16
C SER A 336 28.16 18.58 -0.86
N LEU A 337 27.39 17.49 -0.90
CA LEU A 337 26.22 17.35 -1.78
C LEU A 337 25.04 18.22 -1.33
N GLU A 338 24.84 18.42 -0.02
CA GLU A 338 23.85 19.38 0.51
C GLU A 338 24.18 20.85 0.12
N TYR A 339 25.45 21.14 -0.15
CA TYR A 339 25.96 22.49 -0.43
C TYR A 339 26.42 22.70 -1.88
N GLY A 340 26.00 21.83 -2.80
CA GLY A 340 26.13 22.05 -4.24
C GLY A 340 27.56 22.17 -4.78
N THR A 341 28.57 21.61 -4.09
CA THR A 341 29.97 21.64 -4.51
C THR A 341 30.55 20.23 -4.61
N VAL A 342 30.80 19.79 -5.84
CA VAL A 342 31.33 18.45 -6.15
C VAL A 342 32.64 18.59 -6.93
N ASP A 343 33.76 18.40 -6.24
CA ASP A 343 35.07 18.24 -6.87
C ASP A 343 35.56 16.78 -6.73
N SER A 344 35.47 16.03 -7.84
CA SER A 344 36.23 14.80 -8.13
C SER A 344 36.12 13.60 -7.15
N VAL A 345 35.07 12.79 -7.29
CA VAL A 345 35.03 11.39 -6.78
C VAL A 345 34.20 10.51 -7.74
N ASN A 346 34.44 9.19 -7.75
CA ASN A 346 33.76 8.17 -8.59
C ASN A 346 32.26 8.44 -8.83
N GLY A 347 31.91 8.97 -10.00
CA GLY A 347 30.58 9.54 -10.31
C GLY A 347 29.39 8.61 -10.05
N ALA A 348 29.48 7.35 -10.50
CA ALA A 348 28.35 6.41 -10.47
C ALA A 348 27.72 6.19 -9.07
N GLY A 349 28.50 6.28 -7.99
CA GLY A 349 27.98 6.15 -6.62
C GLY A 349 27.32 7.42 -6.08
N ILE A 350 27.72 8.58 -6.59
CA ILE A 350 27.16 9.90 -6.23
C ILE A 350 25.86 10.13 -7.00
N ASP A 351 25.84 9.82 -8.30
CA ASP A 351 24.65 9.92 -9.14
C ASP A 351 23.52 9.02 -8.61
N MET A 352 23.85 7.78 -8.22
CA MET A 352 22.86 6.87 -7.62
C MET A 352 22.34 7.34 -6.26
N LEU A 353 23.16 7.97 -5.40
CA LEU A 353 22.67 8.60 -4.16
C LEU A 353 21.71 9.74 -4.45
N HIS A 354 22.07 10.65 -5.36
CA HIS A 354 21.23 11.78 -5.73
C HIS A 354 19.89 11.29 -6.31
N LEU A 355 19.89 10.24 -7.13
CA LEU A 355 18.67 9.61 -7.64
C LEU A 355 17.84 8.93 -6.53
N LEU A 356 18.46 8.26 -5.55
CA LEU A 356 17.75 7.65 -4.42
C LEU A 356 17.08 8.69 -3.50
N LEU A 357 17.73 9.84 -3.28
CA LEU A 357 17.17 10.96 -2.52
C LEU A 357 16.09 11.69 -3.34
N LEU A 358 16.26 11.85 -4.66
CA LEU A 358 15.20 12.37 -5.54
C LEU A 358 13.98 11.43 -5.59
N GLN A 359 14.18 10.11 -5.64
CA GLN A 359 13.08 9.14 -5.58
C GLN A 359 12.25 9.33 -4.30
N GLN A 360 12.88 9.59 -3.14
CA GLN A 360 12.15 9.92 -1.90
C GLN A 360 11.21 11.10 -2.08
N SER A 361 11.68 12.19 -2.70
CA SER A 361 10.84 13.35 -3.01
C SER A 361 9.71 13.06 -4.02
N HIS A 362 9.86 12.04 -4.87
CA HIS A 362 8.80 11.62 -5.80
C HIS A 362 7.73 10.73 -5.15
N TYR A 363 8.06 9.93 -4.13
CA TYR A 363 7.03 9.27 -3.31
C TYR A 363 6.13 10.27 -2.57
N THR A 364 6.58 11.53 -2.41
CA THR A 364 5.79 12.62 -1.81
C THR A 364 5.04 13.52 -2.80
N ASP A 365 5.43 13.57 -4.08
CA ASP A 365 4.89 14.50 -5.09
C ASP A 365 4.62 13.83 -6.45
N GLY A 366 3.33 13.64 -6.77
CA GLY A 366 2.83 13.19 -8.06
C GLY A 366 1.46 13.82 -8.38
N CYS A 367 1.45 14.85 -9.22
CA CYS A 367 0.26 15.63 -9.59
C CYS A 367 0.04 15.62 -11.11
N THR A 368 -1.22 15.43 -11.52
CA THR A 368 -1.67 15.64 -12.92
C THR A 368 -2.99 16.41 -12.90
N GLU A 369 -3.19 17.32 -13.87
CA GLU A 369 -4.36 18.20 -14.01
C GLU A 369 -5.55 17.53 -14.70
N ILE A 370 -6.79 17.90 -14.34
CA ILE A 370 -7.95 17.93 -15.25
C ILE A 370 -8.83 19.16 -14.96
N LEU A 371 -9.30 19.80 -16.04
CA LEU A 371 -10.19 20.98 -16.06
C LEU A 371 -11.67 20.62 -15.85
N ALA A 372 -12.48 21.56 -15.35
CA ALA A 372 -13.94 21.43 -15.27
C ALA A 372 -14.65 22.70 -15.78
N ASP A 373 -15.76 22.53 -16.49
CA ASP A 373 -16.71 23.57 -16.90
C ASP A 373 -18.16 23.03 -16.80
N GLY A 374 -19.16 23.90 -16.65
CA GLY A 374 -20.53 23.56 -17.07
C GLY A 374 -21.57 23.13 -16.02
N ASN A 375 -21.70 23.84 -14.90
CA ASN A 375 -22.92 23.99 -14.07
C ASN A 375 -23.51 22.83 -13.22
N ASN A 376 -23.81 23.22 -11.98
CA ASN A 376 -24.91 22.77 -11.09
C ASN A 376 -24.79 21.52 -10.21
N HIS A 377 -23.66 20.84 -10.11
CA HIS A 377 -23.30 20.05 -8.91
C HIS A 377 -21.87 20.43 -8.48
N HIS A 378 -21.66 20.79 -7.21
CA HIS A 378 -20.34 21.16 -6.70
C HIS A 378 -19.58 19.93 -6.17
N ILE A 379 -18.70 19.37 -7.00
CA ILE A 379 -17.62 18.47 -6.57
C ILE A 379 -16.32 19.27 -6.66
N HIS A 380 -15.53 19.28 -5.59
CA HIS A 380 -14.22 19.92 -5.56
C HIS A 380 -13.14 18.87 -5.28
N THR A 381 -12.26 18.66 -6.26
CA THR A 381 -10.97 17.99 -6.04
C THR A 381 -9.96 19.02 -5.54
N VAL A 382 -9.30 18.75 -4.42
CA VAL A 382 -8.20 19.60 -3.91
C VAL A 382 -6.93 18.77 -3.86
N GLN A 383 -5.97 19.08 -4.75
CA GLN A 383 -4.59 18.61 -4.60
C GLN A 383 -3.90 19.40 -3.48
N ARG A 384 -3.17 18.69 -2.62
CA ARG A 384 -1.98 19.23 -1.96
C ARG A 384 -1.05 18.11 -1.50
N GLN A 385 0.21 18.50 -1.34
CA GLN A 385 1.33 17.68 -0.89
C GLN A 385 0.98 16.77 0.30
N HIS A 386 1.35 15.50 0.16
CA HIS A 386 1.36 14.43 1.19
C HIS A 386 0.00 13.78 1.53
N GLY A 387 -0.30 12.65 0.86
CA GLY A 387 -1.36 11.68 1.22
C GLY A 387 -2.71 11.88 0.51
N GLN A 388 -3.34 10.79 0.07
CA GLN A 388 -4.58 10.82 -0.74
C GLN A 388 -5.84 10.39 0.03
N GLY A 389 -6.95 11.16 -0.09
CA GLY A 389 -8.33 10.67 0.13
C GLY A 389 -9.40 11.69 0.65
N LEU A 390 -10.48 11.94 -0.12
CA LEU A 390 -11.72 12.62 0.36
C LEU A 390 -12.92 12.60 -0.63
N LEU A 391 -14.19 12.62 -0.14
CA LEU A 391 -15.48 12.92 -0.85
C LEU A 391 -16.66 12.99 0.17
N VAL A 392 -17.77 13.75 0.02
CA VAL A 392 -18.62 14.22 1.18
C VAL A 392 -20.16 14.11 1.07
N ARG A 393 -20.88 13.70 2.16
CA ARG A 393 -22.34 13.86 2.40
C ARG A 393 -22.68 15.24 2.93
N SER A 394 -23.77 15.80 2.42
CA SER A 394 -24.65 16.61 3.24
C SER A 394 -26.11 16.22 2.97
N VAL A 395 -26.94 16.41 3.98
CA VAL A 395 -28.39 16.15 4.06
C VAL A 395 -28.97 17.33 4.85
N ASP A 396 -30.24 17.69 4.77
CA ASP A 396 -30.96 18.45 3.73
C ASP A 396 -32.20 19.08 4.43
N ASP A 397 -33.22 19.54 3.71
CA ASP A 397 -34.50 20.00 4.32
C ASP A 397 -35.68 19.00 4.10
N LYS A 398 -35.48 17.85 3.45
CA LYS A 398 -36.54 16.92 3.00
C LYS A 398 -36.27 15.42 3.24
N GLY A 399 -35.14 15.04 3.83
CA GLY A 399 -34.78 13.68 4.26
C GLY A 399 -33.67 12.93 3.49
N CYS A 400 -32.93 13.53 2.53
CA CYS A 400 -32.00 12.80 1.63
C CYS A 400 -30.61 13.47 1.38
N GLY A 401 -29.52 12.68 1.30
CA GLY A 401 -28.17 13.06 0.78
C GLY A 401 -27.26 11.81 0.57
N ASN A 402 -25.98 11.84 0.14
CA ASN A 402 -25.11 10.64 -0.18
C ASN A 402 -23.69 10.60 0.49
N LEU A 403 -23.10 9.45 0.87
CA LEU A 403 -22.04 9.28 1.93
C LEU A 403 -20.57 9.82 1.68
N PHE A 404 -19.62 9.57 2.61
CA PHE A 404 -18.41 10.39 2.93
C PHE A 404 -17.09 9.58 3.13
N LEU A 405 -15.93 10.17 2.80
CA LEU A 405 -14.54 9.70 2.94
C LEU A 405 -13.63 10.87 3.38
N GLN A 406 -12.70 10.64 4.33
CA GLN A 406 -11.59 11.56 4.68
C GLN A 406 -10.39 10.80 5.25
N THR A 407 -9.20 11.01 4.68
CA THR A 407 -7.92 10.58 5.26
C THR A 407 -7.31 11.66 6.13
N ILE A 408 -6.90 11.29 7.35
CA ILE A 408 -6.23 12.17 8.31
C ILE A 408 -4.85 11.57 8.60
N HIS A 409 -3.80 12.36 8.40
CA HIS A 409 -2.45 12.02 8.86
C HIS A 409 -2.37 12.22 10.40
N PRO A 410 -1.86 11.27 11.19
CA PRO A 410 -1.95 11.31 12.65
C PRO A 410 -0.98 12.28 13.36
N ALA A 411 -0.50 13.33 12.68
CA ALA A 411 0.52 14.25 13.22
C ALA A 411 0.01 15.61 13.74
N ASP A 412 -1.17 16.08 13.31
CA ASP A 412 -1.70 17.40 13.72
C ASP A 412 -3.10 17.32 14.35
N ALA A 413 -3.13 17.24 15.68
CA ALA A 413 -4.36 17.12 16.48
C ALA A 413 -5.01 18.50 16.79
N HIS A 414 -5.43 19.25 15.77
CA HIS A 414 -6.25 20.46 15.95
C HIS A 414 -7.42 20.57 14.97
N VAL A 415 -8.58 20.04 15.36
CA VAL A 415 -9.86 20.30 14.69
C VAL A 415 -10.25 21.78 14.90
N ARG A 416 -10.32 22.56 13.82
CA ARG A 416 -10.94 23.89 13.81
C ARG A 416 -12.17 23.92 12.91
N THR A 417 -13.35 23.94 13.54
CA THR A 417 -14.63 24.12 12.87
C THR A 417 -14.79 25.59 12.47
N TYR A 418 -14.89 25.88 11.16
CA TYR A 418 -15.21 27.22 10.66
C TYR A 418 -16.67 27.31 10.22
N HIS A 419 -17.46 28.13 10.92
CA HIS A 419 -18.80 28.50 10.46
C HIS A 419 -18.71 29.64 9.43
N PHE A 420 -19.15 29.41 8.20
CA PHE A 420 -19.32 30.46 7.21
C PHE A 420 -20.69 31.13 7.34
N VAL A 421 -20.70 32.44 7.57
CA VAL A 421 -21.87 33.31 7.44
C VAL A 421 -21.73 34.09 6.12
N PRO A 422 -22.70 34.06 5.19
CA PRO A 422 -22.53 34.66 3.87
C PRO A 422 -22.96 36.13 3.83
N GLN A 423 -22.03 37.07 3.62
CA GLN A 423 -22.35 38.32 2.91
C GLN A 423 -21.13 39.19 2.48
N CYS A 424 -21.36 39.93 1.39
CA CYS A 424 -20.70 41.16 0.93
C CYS A 424 -19.38 41.13 0.11
N ARG A 425 -19.52 41.64 -1.12
CA ARG A 425 -18.48 42.12 -2.05
C ARG A 425 -17.61 43.23 -1.43
N LYS A 426 -16.29 43.23 -1.68
CA LYS A 426 -15.54 44.31 -2.41
C LYS A 426 -14.01 44.21 -2.29
N LEU A 427 -13.35 44.25 -3.45
CA LEU A 427 -12.17 45.07 -3.83
C LEU A 427 -10.80 44.99 -3.12
N PHE A 428 -9.80 45.19 -4.00
CA PHE A 428 -8.46 45.77 -3.83
C PHE A 428 -7.26 44.93 -3.36
N CYS A 429 -6.24 44.94 -4.23
CA CYS A 429 -4.84 44.74 -3.87
C CYS A 429 -4.36 45.87 -2.96
N GLN A 430 -3.55 45.58 -1.94
CA GLN A 430 -2.21 46.16 -1.78
C GLN A 430 -1.40 45.58 -0.61
N HIS A 431 -0.10 45.79 -0.76
CA HIS A 431 1.06 45.53 0.11
C HIS A 431 0.94 45.75 1.64
N VAL A 432 1.81 45.00 2.34
CA VAL A 432 2.70 45.44 3.46
C VAL A 432 2.22 45.42 4.94
N THR A 433 2.56 44.30 5.60
CA THR A 433 3.47 44.14 6.77
C THR A 433 3.13 44.62 8.21
N ILE A 434 3.65 43.83 9.18
CA ILE A 434 4.02 44.09 10.60
C ILE A 434 2.96 43.79 11.70
N ILE A 435 3.09 42.60 12.33
CA ILE A 435 3.42 42.32 13.77
C ILE A 435 2.73 43.20 14.86
N PRO A 436 2.23 42.64 15.98
CA PRO A 436 2.59 41.34 16.58
C PRO A 436 1.59 40.20 16.39
#